data_AF-A0A672UIW7-F1
#
_entry.id   AF-A0A672UIW7-F1
#
_cell.length_a   1.000
_cell.length_b   1.000
_cell.length_c   1.000
_cell.angle_alpha   90.00
_cell.angle_beta   90.00
_cell.angle_gamma   90.00
#
_symmetry.space_group_name_H-M   'P 1'
#
loop_
_entity.id
_entity.type
_entity.pdbx_description
1 polymer ?
#
loop_
_entity_poly.entity_id
_entity_poly.type
_entity_poly.pdbx_seq_one_letter_code
_entity_poly.pdbx_strand_id
1 'polypeptide(L)'
;MALDLDERLRQSNARFVASIQRILDRYNHPFEDDLLVSMETLTYDTPDGIKQWGQVSTKKINNWKKELFKWNRGSQRNAEISKEQTSDFEDEHPTVCQKGWEENSLLH
;
A
#
# COMPACT_ATOMS: atom_id res chain seq x y z
N MET A 1 -35.27 -22.64 -3.04
CA MET A 1 -34.30 -22.17 -2.02
C MET A 1 -32.90 -21.94 -2.58
N ALA A 2 -32.35 -22.84 -3.42
CA ALA A 2 -31.01 -22.63 -4.02
C ALA A 2 -30.91 -21.38 -4.93
N LEU A 3 -31.97 -21.07 -5.69
CA LEU A 3 -32.03 -19.88 -6.57
C LEU A 3 -32.01 -18.54 -5.81
N ASP A 4 -32.48 -18.52 -4.56
CA ASP A 4 -32.47 -17.30 -3.71
C ASP A 4 -31.06 -16.99 -3.20
N LEU A 5 -30.29 -18.03 -2.84
CA LEU A 5 -28.92 -17.85 -2.36
C LEU A 5 -27.99 -17.35 -3.45
N ASP A 6 -28.08 -17.92 -4.67
CA ASP A 6 -27.25 -17.51 -5.80
C ASP A 6 -27.50 -16.04 -6.18
N GLU A 7 -28.77 -15.63 -6.26
CA GLU A 7 -29.12 -14.24 -6.55
C GLU A 7 -28.58 -13.28 -5.47
N ARG A 8 -28.70 -13.65 -4.19
CA ARG A 8 -28.17 -12.85 -3.08
C ARG A 8 -26.64 -12.74 -3.13
N LEU A 9 -25.94 -13.82 -3.47
CA LEU A 9 -24.49 -13.80 -3.64
C LEU A 9 -24.09 -12.91 -4.83
N ARG A 10 -24.79 -13.03 -5.96
CA ARG A 10 -24.55 -12.20 -7.14
C ARG A 10 -24.77 -10.72 -6.84
N GLN A 11 -25.86 -10.39 -6.14
CA GLN A 11 -26.16 -9.02 -5.74
C GLN A 11 -25.13 -8.47 -4.72
N SER A 12 -24.70 -9.29 -3.78
CA SER A 12 -23.63 -8.94 -2.83
C SER A 12 -22.33 -8.59 -3.55
N ASN A 13 -21.91 -9.45 -4.50
CA ASN A 13 -20.71 -9.22 -5.29
C ASN A 13 -20.82 -7.96 -6.15
N ALA A 14 -21.96 -7.74 -6.82
CA ALA A 14 -22.19 -6.53 -7.61
C ALA A 14 -22.06 -5.26 -6.75
N ARG A 15 -22.62 -5.25 -5.53
CA ARG A 15 -22.48 -4.12 -4.59
C ARG A 15 -21.03 -3.92 -4.14
N PHE A 16 -20.31 -5.01 -3.89
CA PHE A 16 -18.91 -4.96 -3.49
C PHE A 16 -18.04 -4.35 -4.59
N VAL A 17 -18.13 -4.86 -5.82
CA VAL A 17 -17.38 -4.36 -6.98
C VAL A 17 -17.68 -2.88 -7.24
N ALA A 18 -18.96 -2.50 -7.23
CA ALA A 18 -19.34 -1.10 -7.41
C ALA A 18 -18.77 -0.18 -6.31
N SER A 19 -18.69 -0.68 -5.06
CA SER A 19 -18.10 0.05 -3.94
C SER A 19 -16.59 0.24 -4.11
N ILE A 20 -15.88 -0.80 -4.53
CA ILE A 20 -14.43 -0.74 -4.78
C ILE A 20 -14.11 0.21 -5.93
N GLN A 21 -14.85 0.13 -7.05
CA GLN A 21 -14.70 1.04 -8.17
C GLN A 21 -14.88 2.50 -7.73
N ARG A 22 -15.93 2.78 -6.94
CA ARG A 22 -16.17 4.12 -6.41
C ARG A 22 -15.04 4.61 -5.48
N ILE A 23 -14.43 3.73 -4.70
CA ILE A 23 -13.28 4.09 -3.86
C ILE A 23 -12.07 4.41 -4.74
N LEU A 24 -11.77 3.56 -5.72
CA LEU A 24 -10.65 3.78 -6.64
C LEU A 24 -10.81 5.12 -7.36
N ASP A 25 -11.95 5.36 -8.00
CA ASP A 25 -12.21 6.61 -8.72
C ASP A 25 -12.11 7.82 -7.80
N ARG A 26 -12.58 7.69 -6.55
CA ARG A 26 -12.51 8.77 -5.57
C ARG A 26 -11.08 9.10 -5.19
N TYR A 27 -10.20 8.11 -5.03
CA TYR A 27 -8.85 8.30 -4.51
C TYR A 27 -7.75 8.23 -5.59
N ASN A 28 -8.12 8.13 -6.87
CA ASN A 28 -7.18 8.10 -8.01
C ASN A 28 -6.82 9.52 -8.49
N HIS A 29 -6.29 10.33 -7.59
CA HIS A 29 -5.81 11.69 -7.88
C HIS A 29 -4.69 12.06 -6.88
N PRO A 30 -3.82 13.03 -7.21
CA PRO A 30 -2.76 13.46 -6.30
C PRO A 30 -3.33 14.16 -5.06
N PHE A 31 -2.66 14.00 -3.91
CA PHE A 31 -3.06 14.53 -2.60
C PHE A 31 -2.15 15.68 -2.13
N GLU A 32 -1.72 16.55 -3.06
CA GLU A 32 -0.69 17.58 -2.81
C GLU A 32 -1.06 18.57 -1.69
N ASP A 33 -2.34 18.92 -1.59
CA ASP A 33 -2.87 19.88 -0.61
C ASP A 33 -3.47 19.20 0.64
N ASP A 34 -3.38 17.88 0.75
CA ASP A 34 -3.99 17.13 1.85
C ASP A 34 -3.11 17.10 3.11
N LEU A 35 -3.75 16.82 4.24
CA LEU A 35 -3.08 16.70 5.53
C LEU A 35 -2.21 15.44 5.57
N LEU A 36 -0.91 15.62 5.77
CA LEU A 36 0.02 14.51 5.93
C LEU A 36 0.01 13.98 7.37
N VAL A 37 -0.30 12.69 7.51
CA VAL A 37 -0.26 12.01 8.80
C VAL A 37 1.11 11.39 9.04
N SER A 38 1.75 11.77 10.14
CA SER A 38 2.95 11.08 10.64
C SER A 38 2.56 9.72 11.20
N MET A 39 2.95 8.64 10.51
CA MET A 39 2.72 7.27 10.96
C MET A 39 3.48 6.92 12.25
N GLU A 40 4.50 7.70 12.59
CA GLU A 40 5.20 7.56 13.85
C GLU A 40 4.32 8.03 15.01
N THR A 41 3.76 9.23 14.94
CA THR A 41 3.03 9.82 16.07
C THR A 41 1.53 9.61 15.98
N LEU A 42 1.02 9.14 14.83
CA LEU A 42 -0.37 9.20 14.42
C LEU A 42 -0.94 10.61 14.62
N THR A 43 -0.20 11.62 14.14
CA THR A 43 -0.61 13.02 14.21
C THR A 43 -0.48 13.70 12.87
N TYR A 44 -1.18 14.81 12.71
CA TYR A 44 -1.11 15.66 11.52
C TYR A 44 -1.19 17.13 11.95
N ASP A 45 -0.61 18.00 11.13
CA ASP A 45 -0.61 19.44 11.38
C ASP A 45 -1.94 20.06 10.94
N THR A 46 -2.46 21.00 11.72
CA THR A 46 -3.60 21.84 11.35
C THR A 46 -3.30 23.30 11.68
N PRO A 47 -4.06 24.27 11.14
CA PRO A 47 -3.90 25.67 11.52
C PRO A 47 -4.03 25.94 13.03
N ASP A 48 -4.76 25.09 13.76
CA ASP A 48 -4.91 25.16 15.22
C ASP A 48 -3.77 24.45 15.99
N GLY A 49 -2.81 23.85 15.27
CA GLY A 49 -1.73 23.03 15.82
C GLY A 49 -1.86 21.54 15.48
N ILE A 50 -1.01 20.73 16.12
CA ILE A 50 -0.91 19.28 15.87
C ILE A 50 -2.15 18.55 16.43
N LYS A 51 -2.83 17.76 15.60
CA LYS A 51 -3.99 16.94 15.99
C LYS A 51 -3.68 15.45 15.91
N GLN A 52 -4.33 14.68 16.77
CA GLN A 52 -4.28 13.22 16.77
C GLN A 52 -5.14 12.64 15.64
N TRP A 53 -4.60 11.65 14.93
CA TRP A 53 -5.28 10.91 13.88
C TRP A 53 -6.17 9.82 14.49
N GLY A 54 -7.47 10.08 14.51
CA GLY A 54 -8.47 9.20 15.11
C GLY A 54 -8.37 9.11 16.65
N GLN A 55 -9.07 8.13 17.23
CA GLN A 55 -9.01 7.83 18.67
C GLN A 55 -8.16 6.58 18.89
N VAL A 56 -6.85 6.74 18.99
CA VAL A 56 -5.93 5.63 19.29
C VAL A 56 -5.28 5.83 20.64
N SER A 57 -5.30 4.80 21.49
CA SER A 57 -4.61 4.87 22.78
C SER A 57 -3.10 4.81 22.58
N THR A 58 -2.36 5.60 23.35
CA THR A 58 -0.88 5.63 23.32
C THR A 58 -0.25 4.24 23.51
N LYS A 59 -0.88 3.38 24.32
CA LYS A 59 -0.47 1.97 24.49
C LYS A 59 -0.54 1.17 23.18
N LYS A 60 -1.59 1.35 22.38
CA LYS A 60 -1.73 0.69 21.07
C LYS A 60 -0.70 1.21 20.08
N ILE A 61 -0.45 2.52 20.06
CA ILE A 61 0.58 3.14 19.20
C ILE A 61 1.96 2.55 19.53
N ASN A 62 2.31 2.46 20.82
CA ASN A 62 3.60 1.92 21.25
C ASN A 62 3.77 0.43 20.91
N ASN A 63 2.69 -0.35 20.98
CA ASN A 63 2.74 -1.75 20.56
C ASN A 63 2.91 -1.86 19.04
N TRP A 64 2.14 -1.10 18.25
CA TRP A 64 2.31 -1.00 16.81
C TRP A 64 3.74 -0.63 16.42
N LYS A 65 4.32 0.41 17.04
CA LYS A 65 5.71 0.81 16.82
C LYS A 65 6.68 -0.34 17.05
N LYS A 66 6.54 -1.07 18.17
CA LYS A 66 7.40 -2.23 18.47
C LYS A 66 7.31 -3.30 17.38
N GLU A 67 6.11 -3.58 16.87
CA GLU A 67 5.94 -4.55 15.79
C GLU A 67 6.50 -4.05 14.45
N LEU A 68 6.28 -2.78 14.11
CA LEU A 68 6.85 -2.17 12.90
C LEU A 68 8.39 -2.21 12.91
N PHE A 69 9.02 -1.84 14.03
CA PHE A 69 10.48 -1.89 14.18
C PHE A 69 11.04 -3.33 14.17
N LYS A 70 10.28 -4.33 14.66
CA LYS A 70 10.67 -5.75 14.53
C LYS A 70 10.69 -6.17 13.07
N TRP A 71 9.68 -5.80 12.29
CA TRP A 71 9.57 -6.14 10.87
C TRP A 71 10.70 -5.52 10.05
N ASN A 72 10.99 -4.23 10.23
CA ASN A 72 12.07 -3.54 9.52
C ASN A 72 13.44 -4.18 9.79
N ARG A 73 13.71 -4.59 11.04
CA ARG A 73 14.95 -5.30 11.38
C ARG A 73 15.04 -6.70 10.77
N GLY A 74 13.90 -7.39 10.62
CA GLY A 74 13.81 -8.70 9.95
C GLY A 74 14.08 -8.62 8.45
N SER A 75 13.47 -7.63 7.79
CA SER A 75 13.63 -7.39 6.36
C SER A 75 15.08 -7.02 5.98
N GLN A 76 15.75 -6.21 6.82
CA GLN A 76 17.14 -5.82 6.57
C GLN A 76 18.12 -7.01 6.60
N ARG A 77 17.96 -7.94 7.55
CA ARG A 77 18.82 -9.15 7.60
C ARG A 77 18.66 -10.01 6.36
N ASN A 78 17.43 -10.19 5.87
CA ASN A 78 17.20 -10.97 4.65
C ASN A 78 17.77 -10.29 3.39
N ALA A 79 17.79 -8.95 3.37
CA ALA A 79 18.41 -8.17 2.29
C ALA A 79 19.95 -8.21 2.34
N GLU A 80 20.55 -8.22 3.53
CA GLU A 80 22.00 -8.39 3.71
C GLU A 80 22.45 -9.81 3.33
N ILE A 81 21.73 -10.85 3.77
CA ILE A 81 22.01 -12.25 3.40
C ILE A 81 21.89 -12.47 1.88
N SER A 82 20.91 -11.84 1.22
CA SER A 82 20.76 -11.95 -0.23
C SER A 82 21.91 -11.29 -1.01
N LYS A 83 22.53 -10.23 -0.47
CA LYS A 83 23.69 -9.58 -1.10
C LYS A 83 24.98 -10.39 -0.95
N GLU A 84 25.12 -11.13 0.15
CA GLU A 84 26.27 -12.03 0.36
C GLU A 84 26.20 -13.31 -0.50
N GLN A 85 25.01 -13.74 -0.90
CA GLN A 85 24.84 -14.92 -1.78
C GLN A 85 24.97 -14.65 -3.27
N THR A 86 24.99 -13.38 -3.72
CA THR A 86 25.20 -13.02 -5.14
C THR A 86 26.65 -12.66 -5.47
N SER A 87 27.55 -12.61 -4.49
CA SER A 87 28.95 -12.21 -4.72
C SER A 87 29.86 -13.35 -5.20
N ASP A 88 29.33 -14.55 -5.42
CA ASP A 88 30.10 -15.75 -5.82
C ASP A 88 29.77 -16.24 -7.25
N PHE A 89 29.12 -15.40 -8.05
CA PHE A 89 28.90 -15.65 -9.48
C PHE A 89 29.20 -14.38 -10.27
N GLU A 90 30.50 -14.06 -10.37
CA GLU A 90 30.96 -13.20 -11.45
C GLU A 90 30.96 -14.03 -12.74
N ASP A 91 30.45 -13.36 -13.78
CA ASP A 91 30.64 -13.65 -15.21
C ASP A 91 29.53 -14.45 -15.92
N GLU A 92 28.40 -13.80 -16.16
CA GLU A 92 27.80 -13.73 -17.51
C GLU A 92 26.71 -12.64 -17.57
N HIS A 93 26.85 -11.72 -18.53
CA HIS A 93 26.06 -10.49 -18.68
C HIS A 93 24.53 -10.72 -18.68
N PRO A 94 23.75 -10.03 -17.82
CA PRO A 94 22.30 -10.00 -17.98
C PRO A 94 21.94 -9.02 -19.10
N THR A 95 21.44 -9.57 -20.21
CA THR A 95 20.82 -8.80 -21.28
C THR A 95 19.63 -8.05 -20.71
N VAL A 96 19.71 -6.72 -20.78
CA VAL A 96 18.65 -5.77 -20.43
C VAL A 96 17.35 -6.15 -21.12
N CYS A 97 16.34 -6.56 -20.35
CA CYS A 97 14.95 -6.58 -20.79
C CYS A 97 14.30 -5.23 -20.46
N GLN A 98 14.66 -4.20 -21.25
CA GLN A 98 13.82 -3.01 -21.39
C GLN A 98 12.66 -3.36 -22.32
N LYS A 99 11.47 -3.52 -21.75
CA LYS A 99 10.18 -3.34 -22.43
C LYS A 99 9.43 -2.35 -21.53
N GLY A 100 9.40 -1.06 -21.84
CA GLY A 100 8.79 -0.50 -23.05
C GLY A 100 7.37 -0.08 -22.68
N TRP A 101 7.24 0.99 -21.89
CA TRP A 101 5.96 1.63 -21.56
C TRP A 101 5.78 2.82 -22.50
N GLU A 102 5.60 2.55 -23.78
CA GLU A 102 5.17 3.56 -24.75
C GLU A 102 4.09 2.95 -25.64
N GLU A 103 3.22 3.85 -26.11
CA GLU A 103 2.07 3.62 -27.00
C GLU A 103 0.75 3.22 -26.33
N ASN A 104 0.02 4.23 -25.88
CA ASN A 104 -1.34 4.48 -26.36
C ASN A 104 -1.63 5.99 -26.30
N SER A 105 -1.01 6.74 -27.20
CA SER A 105 -1.51 8.04 -27.64
C SER A 105 -1.47 8.06 -29.15
N LEU A 106 -2.65 7.87 -29.74
CA LEU A 106 -3.10 8.21 -31.09
C LEU A 106 -3.92 7.07 -31.66
N LEU A 107 -5.24 7.19 -31.56
CA LEU A 107 -6.11 6.85 -32.68
C LEU A 107 -7.29 7.82 -32.65
N HIS A 108 -7.66 8.19 -33.87
CA HIS A 108 -8.53 9.26 -34.34
C HIS A 108 -9.99 9.10 -33.88
#